data_AF-A0A2S6UUX0-F1
#
_entry.id   AF-A0A2S6UUX0-F1
#
_cell.length_a   1.000
_cell.length_b   1.000
_cell.length_c   1.000
_cell.angle_alpha   90.00
_cell.angle_beta   90.00
_cell.angle_gamma   90.00
#
_symmetry.space_group_name_H-M   'P 1'
#
loop_
_entity.id
_entity.type
_entity.pdbx_description
1 polymer ?
#
loop_
_entity_poly.entity_id
_entity_poly.type
_entity_poly.pdbx_seq_one_letter_code
_entity_poly.pdbx_strand_id
1 'polypeptide(L)'
;MKKLMFFLGAFLFQLSPTHLAAESRITVLLDWFVNPDHAPLIVAKEKGYFKEKGLVVSFVAPADPNDPPKLVAANKAEIAVSYQPQLYIQVNAGLPLIRIGTLISTPLNSLVVLADGPIKSISDFKGKKIGYSVGGFEDALLKAMLNKSGLYLSDVELINVNFSLSPALISGKVDGVIGAFRNFELNQMDIVKHPGRAFFPEEEGVPAYDELILVASKQKIHNAQYRSFLEGVEKGVQFLVNYPKESWNLFIGKYKALNDELNRRAWGDTLPRFALRPAALDKARYVRFGKFLKKQGLIEMVLPVEDYAIELPH
;
A
#
# COMPACT_ATOMS: atom_id res chain seq x y z
N MET A 1 18.21 -44.06 74.88
CA MET A 1 18.80 -43.02 74.00
C MET A 1 17.96 -42.93 72.73
N LYS A 2 17.45 -41.73 72.44
CA LYS A 2 16.40 -41.44 71.43
C LYS A 2 16.90 -41.68 69.99
N LYS A 3 16.14 -42.39 69.16
CA LYS A 3 16.30 -42.38 67.69
C LYS A 3 15.39 -41.31 67.11
N LEU A 4 16.00 -40.28 66.53
CA LEU A 4 15.35 -39.15 65.87
C LEU A 4 15.15 -39.52 64.39
N MET A 5 13.90 -39.67 63.95
CA MET A 5 13.54 -39.96 62.57
C MET A 5 13.35 -38.63 61.83
N PHE A 6 14.28 -38.27 60.93
CA PHE A 6 14.15 -37.13 60.04
C PHE A 6 13.26 -37.51 58.85
N PHE A 7 12.07 -36.92 58.75
CA PHE A 7 11.27 -36.96 57.54
C PHE A 7 11.78 -35.88 56.58
N LEU A 8 12.41 -36.30 55.49
CA LEU A 8 12.79 -35.42 54.38
C LEU A 8 11.57 -35.23 53.47
N GLY A 9 10.84 -34.13 53.66
CA GLY A 9 9.72 -33.76 52.79
C GLY A 9 10.25 -33.28 51.42
N ALA A 10 10.03 -34.06 50.37
CA ALA A 10 10.33 -33.66 49.01
C ALA A 10 9.29 -32.64 48.52
N PHE A 11 9.69 -31.37 48.45
CA PHE A 11 8.92 -30.32 47.78
C PHE A 11 9.04 -30.50 46.26
N LEU A 12 8.05 -31.12 45.64
CA LEU A 12 7.91 -31.17 44.19
C LEU A 12 7.48 -29.80 43.68
N PHE A 13 8.43 -29.00 43.19
CA PHE A 13 8.13 -27.83 42.37
C PHE A 13 7.48 -28.31 41.07
N GLN A 14 6.16 -28.17 40.97
CA GLN A 14 5.45 -28.31 39.70
C GLN A 14 5.82 -27.12 38.80
N LEU A 15 6.84 -27.33 37.96
CA LEU A 15 7.08 -26.48 36.79
C LEU A 15 5.88 -26.61 35.86
N SER A 16 4.95 -25.66 35.94
CA SER A 16 3.90 -25.53 34.94
C SER A 16 4.58 -25.26 33.60
N PRO A 17 4.35 -26.08 32.55
CA PRO A 17 4.91 -25.79 31.25
C PRO A 17 4.33 -24.45 30.79
N THR A 18 5.20 -23.46 30.65
CA THR A 18 4.86 -22.27 29.88
C THR A 18 4.60 -22.75 28.45
N HIS A 19 3.33 -22.86 28.08
CA HIS A 19 2.96 -22.94 26.67
C HIS A 19 3.49 -21.66 26.02
N LEU A 20 4.66 -21.75 25.38
CA LEU A 20 5.05 -20.78 24.37
C LEU A 20 3.95 -20.85 23.30
N ALA A 21 3.03 -19.88 23.33
CA ALA A 21 2.04 -19.74 22.29
C ALA A 21 2.80 -19.69 20.95
N ALA A 22 2.46 -20.59 20.02
CA ALA A 22 3.11 -20.64 18.73
C ALA A 22 3.01 -19.27 18.06
N GLU A 23 4.15 -18.67 17.74
CA GLU A 23 4.19 -17.35 17.08
C GLU A 23 3.38 -17.40 15.78
N SER A 24 2.44 -16.46 15.67
CA SER A 24 1.52 -16.38 14.55
C SER A 24 2.18 -15.68 13.37
N ARG A 25 2.22 -16.33 12.21
CA ARG A 25 2.88 -15.79 11.01
C ARG A 25 1.91 -14.96 10.18
N ILE A 26 2.34 -13.77 9.77
CA ILE A 26 1.65 -12.92 8.79
C ILE A 26 2.62 -12.61 7.67
N THR A 27 2.28 -13.06 6.47
CA THR A 27 2.96 -12.63 5.24
C THR A 27 2.20 -11.44 4.66
N VAL A 28 2.91 -10.33 4.48
CA VAL A 28 2.42 -9.15 3.78
C VAL A 28 3.07 -9.10 2.41
N LEU A 29 2.26 -9.24 1.36
CA LEU A 29 2.68 -8.99 -0.01
C LEU A 29 2.68 -7.48 -0.24
N LEU A 30 3.82 -6.92 -0.63
CA LEU A 30 3.92 -5.50 -0.96
C LEU A 30 3.33 -5.25 -2.36
N ASP A 31 2.91 -4.03 -2.62
CA ASP A 31 2.44 -3.58 -3.94
C ASP A 31 3.62 -3.33 -4.90
N TRP A 32 4.80 -3.03 -4.34
CA TRP A 32 5.99 -2.68 -5.09
C TRP A 32 7.26 -3.23 -4.43
N PHE A 33 8.43 -2.86 -4.96
CA PHE A 33 9.67 -3.06 -4.22
C PHE A 33 9.71 -2.19 -2.96
N VAL A 34 10.54 -2.57 -1.98
CA VAL A 34 10.66 -1.82 -0.74
C VAL A 34 11.16 -0.40 -1.01
N ASN A 35 10.34 0.58 -0.66
CA ASN A 35 10.57 2.02 -0.79
C ASN A 35 10.02 2.75 0.47
N PRO A 36 10.17 4.07 0.60
CA PRO A 36 9.74 4.80 1.80
C PRO A 36 8.25 4.71 2.13
N ASP A 37 7.37 4.37 1.19
CA ASP A 37 5.93 4.21 1.44
C ASP A 37 5.62 3.02 2.36
N HIS A 38 6.56 2.08 2.47
CA HIS A 38 6.48 0.91 3.34
C HIS A 38 7.05 1.16 4.75
N ALA A 39 7.52 2.37 5.04
CA ALA A 39 8.26 2.66 6.27
C ALA A 39 7.51 2.33 7.57
N PRO A 40 6.19 2.57 7.72
CA PRO A 40 5.46 2.18 8.94
C PRO A 40 5.55 0.68 9.24
N LEU A 41 5.49 -0.16 8.20
CA LEU A 41 5.59 -1.62 8.33
C LEU A 41 6.99 -2.05 8.77
N ILE A 42 8.02 -1.47 8.15
CA ILE A 42 9.42 -1.83 8.43
C ILE A 42 9.83 -1.32 9.80
N VAL A 43 9.50 -0.08 10.15
CA VAL A 43 9.76 0.49 11.47
C VAL A 43 9.04 -0.33 12.55
N ALA A 44 7.77 -0.69 12.35
CA ALA A 44 7.05 -1.56 13.30
C ALA A 44 7.75 -2.90 13.53
N LYS A 45 8.27 -3.51 12.46
CA LYS A 45 9.02 -4.76 12.53
C LYS A 45 10.34 -4.60 13.27
N GLU A 46 11.15 -3.61 12.91
CA GLU A 46 12.48 -3.41 13.50
C GLU A 46 12.41 -2.90 14.95
N LYS A 47 11.36 -2.17 15.34
CA LYS A 47 11.08 -1.84 16.74
C LYS A 47 10.53 -3.02 17.54
N GLY A 48 10.19 -4.13 16.89
CA GLY A 48 9.65 -5.32 17.56
C GLY A 48 8.17 -5.25 17.92
N TYR A 49 7.42 -4.24 17.44
CA TYR A 49 6.01 -4.05 17.80
C TYR A 49 5.11 -5.22 17.38
N PHE A 50 5.43 -5.90 16.27
CA PHE A 50 4.74 -7.15 15.91
C PHE A 50 5.08 -8.29 16.87
N LYS A 51 6.34 -8.42 17.28
CA LYS A 51 6.81 -9.47 18.19
C LYS A 51 6.18 -9.33 19.58
N GLU A 52 6.03 -8.11 20.08
CA GLU A 52 5.28 -7.82 21.33
C GLU A 52 3.85 -8.37 21.31
N LYS A 53 3.27 -8.53 20.11
CA LYS A 53 1.93 -9.08 19.90
C LYS A 53 1.93 -10.57 19.54
N GLY A 54 3.07 -11.25 19.63
CA GLY A 54 3.21 -12.67 19.26
C GLY A 54 3.16 -12.91 17.75
N LEU A 55 3.43 -11.88 16.94
CA LEU A 55 3.39 -11.96 15.48
C LEU A 55 4.79 -12.02 14.88
N VAL A 56 4.98 -12.94 13.94
CA VAL A 56 6.14 -12.99 13.04
C VAL A 56 5.71 -12.50 11.66
N VAL A 57 6.14 -11.29 11.31
CA VAL A 57 5.75 -10.63 10.07
C VAL A 57 6.86 -10.71 9.02
N SER A 58 6.53 -11.17 7.82
CA SER A 58 7.40 -11.15 6.63
C SER A 58 6.83 -10.21 5.57
N PHE A 59 7.73 -9.58 4.80
CA PHE A 59 7.39 -8.70 3.68
C PHE A 59 7.94 -9.35 2.41
N VAL A 60 7.10 -9.44 1.38
CA VAL A 60 7.47 -10.04 0.09
C VAL A 60 7.13 -9.07 -1.02
N ALA A 61 8.14 -8.61 -1.75
CA ALA A 61 7.93 -7.80 -2.95
C ALA A 61 7.33 -8.68 -4.07
N PRO A 62 6.45 -8.11 -4.91
CA PRO A 62 5.81 -8.88 -5.97
C PRO A 62 6.74 -9.11 -7.16
N ALA A 63 6.49 -10.21 -7.89
CA ALA A 63 7.05 -10.41 -9.22
C ALA A 63 6.28 -9.64 -10.31
N ASP A 64 4.99 -9.34 -10.06
CA ASP A 64 4.11 -8.52 -10.90
C ASP A 64 3.27 -7.59 -9.99
N PRO A 65 3.22 -6.27 -10.25
CA PRO A 65 2.47 -5.31 -9.45
C PRO A 65 0.97 -5.62 -9.28
N ASN A 66 0.38 -6.41 -10.19
CA ASN A 66 -1.04 -6.74 -10.19
C ASN A 66 -1.41 -7.93 -9.29
N ASP A 67 -0.43 -8.72 -8.88
CA ASP A 67 -0.64 -10.02 -8.23
C ASP A 67 -0.97 -9.98 -6.72
N PRO A 68 -0.41 -9.08 -5.89
CA PRO A 68 -0.57 -9.13 -4.43
C PRO A 68 -2.02 -9.33 -3.95
N PRO A 69 -3.01 -8.50 -4.34
CA PRO A 69 -4.38 -8.70 -3.90
C PRO A 69 -5.00 -10.00 -4.45
N LYS A 70 -4.64 -10.45 -5.66
CA LYS A 70 -5.15 -11.70 -6.24
C LYS A 70 -4.65 -12.92 -5.46
N LEU A 71 -3.39 -12.90 -5.03
CA LEU A 71 -2.80 -13.96 -4.22
C LEU A 71 -3.45 -14.04 -2.83
N VAL A 72 -3.76 -12.90 -2.22
CA VAL A 72 -4.53 -12.84 -0.96
C VAL A 72 -5.96 -13.34 -1.14
N ALA A 73 -6.64 -12.94 -2.23
CA ALA A 73 -7.97 -13.46 -2.58
C ALA A 73 -7.97 -14.99 -2.76
N ALA A 74 -6.87 -15.54 -3.29
CA ALA A 74 -6.63 -16.98 -3.41
C ALA A 74 -6.09 -17.65 -2.14
N ASN A 75 -6.08 -16.94 -0.99
CA ASN A 75 -5.58 -17.40 0.31
C ASN A 75 -4.11 -17.86 0.32
N LYS A 76 -3.26 -17.32 -0.58
CA LYS A 76 -1.82 -17.63 -0.66
C LYS A 76 -0.93 -16.76 0.25
N ALA A 77 -1.48 -15.68 0.80
CA ALA A 77 -0.86 -14.84 1.82
C ALA A 77 -1.95 -14.23 2.71
N GLU A 78 -1.55 -13.67 3.85
CA GLU A 78 -2.48 -13.13 4.85
C GLU A 78 -2.96 -11.71 4.50
N ILE A 79 -2.05 -10.87 4.02
CA ILE A 79 -2.29 -9.45 3.74
C ILE A 79 -1.56 -9.04 2.46
N ALA A 80 -2.13 -8.10 1.72
CA ALA A 80 -1.46 -7.39 0.64
C ALA A 80 -1.57 -5.88 0.85
N VAL A 81 -0.53 -5.15 0.46
CA VAL A 81 -0.67 -3.73 0.16
C VAL A 81 -1.36 -3.62 -1.20
N SER A 82 -2.34 -2.72 -1.31
CA SER A 82 -3.12 -2.50 -2.51
C SER A 82 -3.63 -1.06 -2.54
N TYR A 83 -4.51 -0.75 -3.50
CA TYR A 83 -4.98 0.60 -3.76
C TYR A 83 -6.49 0.67 -3.54
N GLN A 84 -6.98 1.76 -2.92
CA GLN A 84 -8.42 1.92 -2.72
C GLN A 84 -9.20 1.78 -4.04
N PRO A 85 -8.82 2.43 -5.16
CA PRO A 85 -9.55 2.29 -6.42
C PRO A 85 -9.56 0.85 -6.97
N GLN A 86 -8.43 0.12 -6.86
CA GLN A 86 -8.31 -1.28 -7.30
C GLN A 86 -9.24 -2.22 -6.53
N LEU A 87 -9.41 -1.98 -5.22
CA LEU A 87 -10.29 -2.78 -4.38
C LEU A 87 -11.74 -2.77 -4.89
N TYR A 88 -12.27 -1.62 -5.33
CA TYR A 88 -13.64 -1.54 -5.87
C TYR A 88 -13.81 -2.42 -7.10
N ILE A 89 -12.85 -2.35 -8.02
CA ILE A 89 -12.86 -3.10 -9.28
C ILE A 89 -12.81 -4.60 -8.98
N GLN A 90 -11.90 -5.02 -8.10
CA GLN A 90 -11.70 -6.42 -7.76
C GLN A 90 -12.90 -7.02 -7.01
N VAL A 91 -13.51 -6.28 -6.08
CA VAL A 91 -14.70 -6.78 -5.37
C VAL A 91 -15.93 -6.80 -6.29
N ASN A 92 -16.10 -5.83 -7.19
CA ASN A 92 -17.15 -5.92 -8.23
C ASN A 92 -16.93 -7.12 -9.17
N ALA A 93 -15.66 -7.49 -9.43
CA ALA A 93 -15.30 -8.70 -10.16
C ALA A 93 -15.43 -9.99 -9.32
N GLY A 94 -15.94 -9.91 -8.08
CA GLY A 94 -16.22 -11.06 -7.23
C GLY A 94 -15.05 -11.57 -6.39
N LEU A 95 -13.91 -10.88 -6.35
CA LEU A 95 -12.81 -11.28 -5.49
C LEU A 95 -13.19 -11.06 -4.01
N PRO A 96 -12.96 -12.04 -3.11
CA PRO A 96 -13.31 -11.95 -1.69
C PRO A 96 -12.29 -11.12 -0.91
N LEU A 97 -12.12 -9.84 -1.28
CA LEU A 97 -11.17 -8.92 -0.65
C LEU A 97 -11.88 -7.94 0.28
N ILE A 98 -11.18 -7.56 1.35
CA ILE A 98 -11.64 -6.53 2.28
C ILE A 98 -10.47 -5.67 2.74
N ARG A 99 -10.63 -4.35 2.73
CA ARG A 99 -9.68 -3.41 3.35
C ARG A 99 -9.77 -3.53 4.87
N ILE A 100 -8.63 -3.73 5.51
CA ILE A 100 -8.49 -3.77 6.97
C ILE A 100 -7.76 -2.56 7.53
N GLY A 101 -6.93 -1.87 6.73
CA GLY A 101 -6.19 -0.69 7.16
C GLY A 101 -5.70 0.19 6.01
N THR A 102 -5.11 1.33 6.34
CA THR A 102 -4.53 2.28 5.39
C THR A 102 -3.08 2.60 5.79
N LEU A 103 -2.17 2.65 4.81
CA LEU A 103 -0.78 3.10 4.98
C LEU A 103 -0.60 4.54 4.52
N ILE A 104 -1.15 4.90 3.35
CA ILE A 104 -1.05 6.24 2.76
C ILE A 104 -2.46 6.76 2.51
N SER A 105 -2.81 7.89 3.14
CA SER A 105 -4.20 8.38 3.24
C SER A 105 -4.59 9.43 2.18
N THR A 106 -3.68 9.75 1.27
CA THR A 106 -3.88 10.73 0.19
C THR A 106 -3.26 10.22 -1.10
N PRO A 107 -3.78 10.60 -2.29
CA PRO A 107 -3.21 10.19 -3.56
C PRO A 107 -1.71 10.48 -3.68
N LEU A 108 -0.94 9.51 -4.16
CA LEU A 108 0.42 9.65 -4.64
C LEU A 108 0.47 9.54 -6.16
N ASN A 109 -0.44 8.76 -6.77
CA ASN A 109 -0.52 8.57 -8.21
C ASN A 109 -0.59 9.91 -8.96
N SER A 110 0.02 9.91 -10.15
CA SER A 110 0.02 11.03 -11.09
C SER A 110 0.18 10.54 -12.53
N LEU A 111 -0.37 11.31 -13.45
CA LEU A 111 -0.08 11.17 -14.88
C LEU A 111 1.15 12.03 -15.19
N VAL A 112 2.29 11.39 -15.44
CA VAL A 112 3.59 12.05 -15.62
C VAL A 112 3.99 12.06 -17.09
N VAL A 113 4.54 13.18 -17.53
CA VAL A 113 5.17 13.37 -18.84
C VAL A 113 6.57 13.94 -18.65
N LEU A 114 7.43 13.90 -19.67
CA LEU A 114 8.67 14.67 -19.63
C LEU A 114 8.35 16.17 -19.59
N ALA A 115 9.00 16.92 -18.70
CA ALA A 115 8.71 18.35 -18.50
C ALA A 115 8.92 19.17 -19.80
N ASP A 116 9.99 18.88 -20.52
CA ASP A 116 10.32 19.50 -21.81
C ASP A 116 9.67 18.78 -23.00
N GLY A 117 8.87 17.74 -22.75
CA GLY A 117 8.19 16.96 -23.76
C GLY A 117 7.03 17.71 -24.45
N PRO A 118 6.47 17.14 -25.54
CA PRO A 118 5.44 17.80 -26.35
C PRO A 118 4.07 17.88 -25.66
N ILE A 119 3.81 17.05 -24.64
CA ILE A 119 2.54 17.04 -23.90
C ILE A 119 2.55 18.17 -22.89
N LYS A 120 1.71 19.20 -23.08
CA LYS A 120 1.57 20.37 -22.19
C LYS A 120 0.24 20.37 -21.44
N SER A 121 -0.78 19.72 -21.99
CA SER A 121 -2.11 19.55 -21.42
C SER A 121 -2.61 18.11 -21.61
N ILE A 122 -3.67 17.71 -20.90
CA ILE A 122 -4.26 16.37 -21.06
C ILE A 122 -4.79 16.17 -22.49
N SER A 123 -5.30 17.21 -23.14
CA SER A 123 -5.80 17.14 -24.51
C SER A 123 -4.73 16.72 -25.54
N ASP A 124 -3.44 16.92 -25.23
CA ASP A 124 -2.34 16.54 -26.12
C ASP A 124 -2.11 15.02 -26.17
N PHE A 125 -2.77 14.24 -25.30
CA PHE A 125 -2.67 12.77 -25.31
C PHE A 125 -3.43 12.10 -26.45
N LYS A 126 -4.21 12.83 -27.25
CA LYS A 126 -4.93 12.21 -28.38
C LYS A 126 -3.97 11.53 -29.36
N GLY A 127 -4.17 10.24 -29.58
CA GLY A 127 -3.33 9.37 -30.41
C GLY A 127 -1.97 9.02 -29.79
N LYS A 128 -1.77 9.28 -28.49
CA LYS A 128 -0.49 9.07 -27.79
C LYS A 128 -0.48 7.77 -26.99
N LYS A 129 0.73 7.35 -26.63
CA LYS A 129 0.97 6.15 -25.83
C LYS A 129 1.09 6.52 -24.35
N ILE A 130 0.33 5.85 -23.50
CA ILE A 130 0.40 6.01 -22.05
C ILE A 130 0.82 4.69 -21.41
N GLY A 131 1.96 4.71 -20.72
CA GLY A 131 2.44 3.58 -19.95
C GLY A 131 1.69 3.44 -18.61
N TYR A 132 1.49 2.21 -18.16
CA TYR A 132 0.86 1.91 -16.87
C TYR A 132 1.48 0.65 -16.23
N SER A 133 1.31 0.47 -14.92
CA SER A 133 1.84 -0.66 -14.15
C SER A 133 0.75 -1.63 -13.67
N VAL A 134 -0.37 -1.10 -13.20
CA VAL A 134 -1.45 -1.88 -12.58
C VAL A 134 -2.75 -1.65 -13.35
N GLY A 135 -3.16 -2.68 -14.08
CA GLY A 135 -4.38 -2.66 -14.88
C GLY A 135 -5.64 -2.61 -14.02
N GLY A 136 -6.69 -2.02 -14.57
CA GLY A 136 -7.95 -1.79 -13.88
C GLY A 136 -7.99 -0.41 -13.20
N PHE A 137 -7.23 -0.20 -12.12
CA PHE A 137 -7.37 1.05 -11.38
C PHE A 137 -6.70 2.25 -12.05
N GLU A 138 -5.54 2.07 -12.69
CA GLU A 138 -4.89 3.17 -13.40
C GLU A 138 -5.72 3.55 -14.63
N ASP A 139 -6.35 2.58 -15.29
CA ASP A 139 -7.32 2.80 -16.37
C ASP A 139 -8.51 3.62 -15.87
N ALA A 140 -9.01 3.31 -14.67
CA ALA A 140 -10.10 4.01 -14.01
C ALA A 140 -9.77 5.48 -13.73
N LEU A 141 -8.59 5.73 -13.15
CA LEU A 141 -8.11 7.09 -12.87
C LEU A 141 -7.89 7.86 -14.17
N LEU A 142 -7.17 7.27 -15.10
CA LEU A 142 -6.86 7.88 -16.40
C LEU A 142 -8.12 8.22 -17.18
N LYS A 143 -9.12 7.32 -17.22
CA LYS A 143 -10.41 7.57 -17.86
C LYS A 143 -11.06 8.84 -17.34
N ALA A 144 -11.09 9.04 -16.02
CA ALA A 144 -11.69 10.22 -15.43
C ALA A 144 -10.93 11.51 -15.79
N MET A 145 -9.59 11.45 -15.77
CA MET A 145 -8.72 12.57 -16.13
C MET A 145 -8.89 12.96 -17.61
N LEU A 146 -8.89 11.97 -18.52
CA LEU A 146 -9.12 12.17 -19.95
C LEU A 146 -10.51 12.76 -20.23
N ASN A 147 -11.55 12.19 -19.62
CA ASN A 147 -12.94 12.63 -19.82
C ASN A 147 -13.14 14.10 -19.47
N LYS A 148 -12.46 14.61 -18.44
CA LYS A 148 -12.51 16.03 -18.06
C LYS A 148 -12.00 16.96 -19.17
N SER A 149 -11.08 16.46 -20.01
CA SER A 149 -10.52 17.18 -21.16
C SER A 149 -11.17 16.79 -22.50
N GLY A 150 -12.29 16.06 -22.47
CA GLY A 150 -13.01 15.64 -23.67
C GLY A 150 -12.36 14.51 -24.46
N LEU A 151 -11.41 13.78 -23.86
CA LEU A 151 -10.80 12.57 -24.41
C LEU A 151 -11.38 11.32 -23.77
N TYR A 152 -11.29 10.21 -24.48
CA TYR A 152 -11.68 8.88 -24.01
C TYR A 152 -10.47 7.96 -23.97
N LEU A 153 -10.55 6.84 -23.24
CA LEU A 153 -9.50 5.82 -23.28
C LEU A 153 -9.25 5.28 -24.70
N SER A 154 -10.26 5.29 -25.57
CA SER A 154 -10.11 4.90 -26.99
C SER A 154 -9.30 5.90 -27.82
N ASP A 155 -9.05 7.11 -27.32
CA ASP A 155 -8.22 8.11 -27.98
C ASP A 155 -6.72 7.91 -27.66
N VAL A 156 -6.35 6.98 -26.79
CA VAL A 156 -4.96 6.72 -26.37
C VAL A 156 -4.60 5.25 -26.54
N GLU A 157 -3.31 4.95 -26.66
CA GLU A 157 -2.80 3.58 -26.64
C GLU A 157 -2.21 3.28 -25.25
N LEU A 158 -2.78 2.33 -24.50
CA LEU A 158 -2.26 1.93 -23.20
C LEU A 158 -1.22 0.83 -23.34
N ILE A 159 -0.06 1.03 -22.71
CA ILE A 159 1.05 0.08 -22.74
C ILE A 159 1.39 -0.34 -21.33
N ASN A 160 1.21 -1.63 -21.00
CA ASN A 160 1.68 -2.14 -19.71
C ASN A 160 3.22 -2.17 -19.72
N VAL A 161 3.82 -1.44 -18.79
CA VAL A 161 5.27 -1.34 -18.61
C VAL A 161 5.75 -1.97 -17.30
N ASN A 162 4.86 -2.60 -16.53
CA ASN A 162 5.13 -3.20 -15.22
C ASN A 162 5.94 -2.22 -14.36
N PHE A 163 7.09 -2.63 -13.82
CA PHE A 163 7.96 -1.80 -12.98
C PHE A 163 8.71 -0.67 -13.72
N SER A 164 8.54 -0.53 -15.03
CA SER A 164 9.38 0.34 -15.88
C SER A 164 8.72 1.67 -16.24
N LEU A 165 7.99 2.31 -15.33
CA LEU A 165 7.33 3.60 -15.58
C LEU A 165 8.32 4.69 -16.03
N SER A 166 9.25 5.11 -15.17
CA SER A 166 10.22 6.16 -15.51
C SER A 166 11.11 5.78 -16.70
N PRO A 167 11.69 4.56 -16.80
CA PRO A 167 12.49 4.17 -17.96
C PRO A 167 11.71 4.18 -19.28
N ALA A 168 10.45 3.76 -19.29
CA ALA A 168 9.63 3.76 -20.50
C ALA A 168 9.34 5.19 -20.98
N LEU A 169 9.08 6.11 -20.05
CA LEU A 169 8.88 7.52 -20.37
C LEU A 169 10.17 8.18 -20.86
N ILE A 170 11.28 7.99 -20.14
CA ILE A 170 12.59 8.58 -20.48
C ILE A 170 13.09 8.10 -21.85
N SER A 171 12.91 6.82 -22.16
CA SER A 171 13.32 6.25 -23.46
C SER A 171 12.41 6.64 -24.62
N GLY A 172 11.29 7.34 -24.38
CA GLY A 172 10.30 7.68 -25.39
C GLY A 172 9.48 6.48 -25.90
N LYS A 173 9.48 5.35 -25.16
CA LYS A 173 8.61 4.20 -25.46
C LYS A 173 7.13 4.58 -25.32
N VAL A 174 6.83 5.51 -24.41
CA VAL A 174 5.51 6.08 -24.16
C VAL A 174 5.62 7.61 -24.05
N ASP A 175 4.54 8.33 -24.33
CA ASP A 175 4.46 9.80 -24.26
C ASP A 175 4.11 10.31 -22.85
N GLY A 176 3.56 9.44 -22.00
CA GLY A 176 3.31 9.68 -20.58
C GLY A 176 3.12 8.37 -19.83
N VAL A 177 3.08 8.43 -18.50
CA VAL A 177 2.82 7.29 -17.63
C VAL A 177 1.80 7.64 -16.55
N ILE A 178 0.81 6.76 -16.33
CA ILE A 178 -0.07 6.78 -15.17
C ILE A 178 0.42 5.72 -14.18
N GLY A 179 0.30 5.96 -12.87
CA GLY A 179 0.88 5.07 -11.85
C GLY A 179 2.15 5.62 -11.20
N ALA A 180 2.79 6.60 -11.84
CA ALA A 180 3.97 7.26 -11.27
C ALA A 180 3.59 8.04 -10.00
N PHE A 181 4.31 7.81 -8.92
CA PHE A 181 4.09 8.45 -7.64
C PHE A 181 4.84 9.78 -7.55
N ARG A 182 4.12 10.80 -7.08
CA ARG A 182 4.63 12.17 -6.93
C ARG A 182 5.82 12.29 -5.98
N ASN A 183 5.96 11.37 -5.04
CA ASN A 183 7.04 11.29 -4.07
C ASN A 183 8.20 10.39 -4.52
N PHE A 184 8.05 9.60 -5.58
CA PHE A 184 9.05 8.61 -5.98
C PHE A 184 9.52 8.80 -7.44
N GLU A 185 8.70 8.49 -8.43
CA GLU A 185 9.09 8.56 -9.85
C GLU A 185 9.48 9.98 -10.29
N LEU A 186 8.80 11.02 -9.81
CA LEU A 186 9.21 12.41 -10.11
C LEU A 186 10.62 12.72 -9.58
N ASN A 187 10.94 12.26 -8.37
CA ASN A 187 12.27 12.39 -7.78
C ASN A 187 13.30 11.58 -8.57
N GLN A 188 12.96 10.35 -8.96
CA GLN A 188 13.84 9.48 -9.75
C GLN A 188 14.19 10.13 -11.08
N MET A 189 13.19 10.66 -11.79
CA MET A 189 13.33 11.34 -13.07
C MET A 189 14.19 12.61 -12.99
N ASP A 190 14.01 13.43 -11.94
CA ASP A 190 14.84 14.61 -11.70
C ASP A 190 16.32 14.24 -11.43
N ILE A 191 16.57 13.22 -10.61
CA ILE A 191 17.93 12.76 -10.27
C ILE A 191 18.69 12.34 -11.53
N VAL A 192 18.02 11.61 -12.44
CA VAL A 192 18.61 11.15 -13.71
C VAL A 192 18.54 12.20 -14.84
N LYS A 193 18.27 13.47 -14.50
CA LYS A 193 18.30 14.63 -15.42
C LYS A 193 17.28 14.58 -16.57
N HIS A 194 16.14 13.92 -16.33
CA HIS A 194 15.00 13.89 -17.24
C HIS A 194 13.74 14.26 -16.47
N PRO A 195 13.63 15.50 -15.93
CA PRO A 195 12.59 15.86 -14.99
C PRO A 195 11.18 15.64 -15.59
N GLY A 196 10.30 15.06 -14.76
CA GLY A 196 8.90 14.86 -15.11
C GLY A 196 8.04 16.07 -14.73
N ARG A 197 6.90 16.21 -15.41
CA ARG A 197 5.79 17.09 -15.02
C ARG A 197 4.55 16.24 -14.80
N ALA A 198 3.92 16.40 -13.64
CA ALA A 198 2.73 15.65 -13.26
C ALA A 198 1.44 16.43 -13.56
N PHE A 199 0.41 15.70 -13.96
CA PHE A 199 -0.99 16.08 -13.80
C PHE A 199 -1.54 15.27 -12.62
N PHE A 200 -2.07 15.95 -11.61
CA PHE A 200 -2.54 15.29 -10.39
C PHE A 200 -4.00 14.86 -10.52
N PRO A 201 -4.37 13.62 -10.14
CA PRO A 201 -5.73 13.12 -10.31
C PRO A 201 -6.79 14.02 -9.65
N GLU A 202 -6.50 14.57 -8.47
CA GLU A 202 -7.41 15.44 -7.74
C GLU A 202 -7.69 16.78 -8.43
N GLU A 203 -6.72 17.29 -9.18
CA GLU A 203 -6.88 18.49 -10.00
C GLU A 203 -7.70 18.16 -11.25
N GLU A 204 -7.79 16.88 -11.62
CA GLU A 204 -8.40 16.37 -12.84
C GLU A 204 -9.72 15.64 -12.61
N GLY A 205 -10.39 15.94 -11.49
CA GLY A 205 -11.76 15.50 -11.21
C GLY A 205 -11.86 14.14 -10.54
N VAL A 206 -10.75 13.53 -10.13
CA VAL A 206 -10.75 12.34 -9.30
C VAL A 206 -10.92 12.74 -7.82
N PRO A 207 -11.94 12.25 -7.10
CA PRO A 207 -12.09 12.53 -5.68
C PRO A 207 -10.93 11.93 -4.87
N ALA A 208 -10.56 12.57 -3.75
CA ALA A 208 -9.56 12.02 -2.84
C ALA A 208 -9.88 10.59 -2.40
N TYR A 209 -8.85 9.74 -2.37
CA TYR A 209 -8.86 8.33 -1.99
C TYR A 209 -7.59 7.98 -1.19
N ASP A 210 -7.61 6.83 -0.52
CA ASP A 210 -6.45 6.24 0.14
C ASP A 210 -5.54 5.60 -0.92
N GLU A 211 -4.32 6.10 -1.08
CA GLU A 211 -3.40 5.56 -2.10
C GLU A 211 -3.02 4.12 -1.77
N LEU A 212 -2.45 3.88 -0.57
CA LEU A 212 -2.03 2.55 -0.15
C LEU A 212 -2.88 2.07 1.02
N ILE A 213 -3.57 0.96 0.80
CA ILE A 213 -4.40 0.25 1.78
C ILE A 213 -3.86 -1.16 2.03
N LEU A 214 -4.25 -1.72 3.17
CA LEU A 214 -3.98 -3.11 3.53
C LEU A 214 -5.25 -3.92 3.30
N VAL A 215 -5.18 -4.93 2.44
CA VAL A 215 -6.30 -5.82 2.11
C VAL A 215 -6.02 -7.23 2.61
N ALA A 216 -7.09 -7.90 3.05
CA ALA A 216 -7.10 -9.30 3.46
C ALA A 216 -8.22 -10.06 2.73
N SER A 217 -8.22 -11.38 2.86
CA SER A 217 -9.36 -12.20 2.43
C SER A 217 -10.55 -11.97 3.34
N LYS A 218 -11.72 -11.64 2.79
CA LYS A 218 -12.98 -11.45 3.53
C LYS A 218 -13.34 -12.69 4.36
N GLN A 219 -12.96 -13.87 3.88
CA GLN A 219 -13.18 -15.14 4.58
C GLN A 219 -12.40 -15.26 5.89
N LYS A 220 -11.31 -14.50 6.05
CA LYS A 220 -10.42 -14.55 7.23
C LYS A 220 -10.58 -13.33 8.14
N ILE A 221 -11.60 -12.49 7.94
CA ILE A 221 -11.70 -11.20 8.64
C ILE A 221 -11.82 -11.32 10.17
N HIS A 222 -12.32 -12.46 10.66
CA HIS A 222 -12.40 -12.76 12.09
C HIS A 222 -11.07 -13.18 12.72
N ASN A 223 -9.97 -13.20 11.96
CA ASN A 223 -8.65 -13.47 12.51
C ASN A 223 -8.23 -12.33 13.44
N ALA A 224 -8.20 -12.61 14.75
CA ALA A 224 -7.79 -11.67 15.79
C ALA A 224 -6.37 -11.09 15.57
N GLN A 225 -5.51 -11.80 14.83
CA GLN A 225 -4.15 -11.35 14.52
C GLN A 225 -4.13 -10.08 13.65
N TYR A 226 -5.16 -9.82 12.84
CA TYR A 226 -5.22 -8.61 12.02
C TYR A 226 -5.35 -7.34 12.87
N ARG A 227 -6.05 -7.42 14.01
CA ARG A 227 -6.09 -6.33 14.98
C ARG A 227 -4.69 -6.07 15.56
N SER A 228 -4.08 -7.12 16.10
CA SER A 228 -2.71 -7.08 16.65
C SER A 228 -1.69 -6.54 15.64
N PHE A 229 -1.85 -6.90 14.37
CA PHE A 229 -1.02 -6.39 13.28
C PHE A 229 -1.21 -4.88 13.12
N LEU A 230 -2.45 -4.38 12.97
CA LEU A 230 -2.70 -2.95 12.79
C LEU A 230 -2.26 -2.11 13.99
N GLU A 231 -2.38 -2.61 15.22
CA GLU A 231 -1.83 -1.94 16.40
C GLU A 231 -0.29 -1.81 16.32
N GLY A 232 0.38 -2.84 15.79
CA GLY A 232 1.83 -2.79 15.52
C GLY A 232 2.17 -1.74 14.46
N VAL A 233 1.38 -1.66 13.37
CA VAL A 233 1.54 -0.63 12.33
C VAL A 233 1.29 0.77 12.89
N GLU A 234 0.28 0.94 13.74
CA GLU A 234 -0.04 2.21 14.39
C GLU A 234 1.11 2.69 15.29
N LYS A 235 1.66 1.81 16.13
CA LYS A 235 2.88 2.13 16.90
C LYS A 235 4.05 2.49 15.96
N GLY A 236 4.19 1.78 14.85
CA GLY A 236 5.21 2.03 13.83
C GLY A 236 5.13 3.44 13.24
N VAL A 237 3.95 3.85 12.78
CA VAL A 237 3.75 5.19 12.20
C VAL A 237 3.88 6.30 13.25
N GLN A 238 3.39 6.09 14.48
CA GLN A 238 3.55 7.05 15.57
C GLN A 238 5.03 7.25 15.92
N PHE A 239 5.80 6.15 16.01
CA PHE A 239 7.24 6.23 16.20
C PHE A 239 7.93 6.95 15.04
N LEU A 240 7.54 6.62 13.81
CA LEU A 240 8.07 7.21 12.59
C LEU A 240 7.92 8.73 12.54
N VAL A 241 6.74 9.24 12.91
CA VAL A 241 6.46 10.68 12.94
C VAL A 241 7.22 11.39 14.07
N ASN A 242 7.32 10.78 15.25
CA ASN A 242 7.99 11.38 16.40
C ASN A 242 9.53 11.33 16.31
N TYR A 243 10.07 10.32 15.63
CA TYR A 243 11.51 10.07 15.52
C TYR A 243 11.93 9.79 14.06
N PRO A 244 11.75 10.75 13.14
CA PRO A 244 11.92 10.50 11.70
C PRO A 244 13.37 10.14 11.32
N LYS A 245 14.37 10.69 12.02
CA LYS A 245 15.79 10.37 11.77
C LYS A 245 16.15 8.95 12.24
N GLU A 246 15.68 8.55 13.41
CA GLU A 246 15.89 7.19 13.92
C GLU A 246 15.15 6.18 13.03
N SER A 247 13.94 6.53 12.64
CA SER A 247 13.09 5.71 11.78
C SER A 247 13.67 5.51 10.39
N TRP A 248 14.30 6.53 9.81
CA TRP A 248 15.10 6.39 8.60
C TRP A 248 16.21 5.35 8.77
N ASN A 249 16.97 5.42 9.87
CA ASN A 249 18.05 4.46 10.15
C ASN A 249 17.55 3.02 10.34
N LEU A 250 16.38 2.86 10.96
CA LEU A 250 15.70 1.55 11.07
C LEU A 250 15.28 1.05 9.69
N PHE A 251 14.66 1.90 8.88
CA PHE A 251 14.20 1.59 7.53
C PHE A 251 15.35 1.12 6.62
N ILE A 252 16.44 1.88 6.53
CA ILE A 252 17.62 1.47 5.73
C ILE A 252 18.47 0.38 6.41
N GLY A 253 18.13 -0.02 7.64
CA GLY A 253 18.92 -0.92 8.48
C GLY A 253 19.27 -2.23 7.75
N LYS A 254 18.24 -2.97 7.31
CA LYS A 254 18.39 -4.18 6.49
C LYS A 254 18.47 -3.90 4.99
N TYR A 255 18.01 -2.74 4.57
CA TYR A 255 17.94 -2.34 3.16
C TYR A 255 19.01 -1.30 2.83
N LYS A 256 20.29 -1.65 2.99
CA LYS A 256 21.42 -0.71 2.82
C LYS A 256 21.45 -0.04 1.45
N ALA A 257 20.97 -0.72 0.41
CA ALA A 257 20.87 -0.18 -0.95
C ALA A 257 19.90 1.01 -1.04
N LEU A 258 18.91 1.12 -0.13
CA LEU A 258 17.98 2.24 -0.08
C LEU A 258 18.58 3.49 0.58
N ASN A 259 19.85 3.45 0.97
CA ASN A 259 20.56 4.61 1.48
C ASN A 259 21.11 5.47 0.33
N ASP A 260 20.24 5.92 -0.55
CA ASP A 260 20.56 6.73 -1.73
C ASP A 260 19.79 8.06 -1.73
N GLU A 261 20.05 8.90 -2.73
CA GLU A 261 19.39 10.20 -2.86
C GLU A 261 17.89 10.09 -3.10
N LEU A 262 17.46 9.14 -3.95
CA LEU A 262 16.06 8.93 -4.32
C LEU A 262 15.21 8.63 -3.09
N ASN A 263 15.61 7.63 -2.30
CA ASN A 263 14.88 7.20 -1.12
C ASN A 263 14.91 8.26 0.00
N ARG A 264 15.96 9.10 0.08
CA ARG A 264 16.01 10.22 1.04
C ARG A 264 15.03 11.33 0.69
N ARG A 265 14.93 11.69 -0.60
CA ARG A 265 13.92 12.67 -1.07
C ARG A 265 12.51 12.12 -0.85
N ALA A 266 12.27 10.90 -1.34
CA ALA A 266 10.99 10.22 -1.17
C ALA A 266 10.59 10.08 0.30
N TRP A 267 11.52 9.78 1.22
CA TRP A 267 11.23 9.74 2.66
C TRP A 267 10.65 11.06 3.18
N GLY A 268 11.27 12.20 2.81
CA GLY A 268 10.77 13.52 3.18
C GLY A 268 9.37 13.78 2.65
N ASP A 269 9.13 13.43 1.39
CA ASP A 269 7.87 13.67 0.69
C ASP A 269 6.74 12.74 1.15
N THR A 270 7.06 11.52 1.58
CA THR A 270 6.10 10.53 2.07
C THR A 270 5.67 10.79 3.51
N LEU A 271 6.54 11.32 4.38
CA LEU A 271 6.25 11.57 5.81
C LEU A 271 4.87 12.18 6.10
N PRO A 272 4.43 13.28 5.44
CA PRO A 272 3.12 13.88 5.69
C PRO A 272 1.93 13.10 5.09
N ARG A 273 2.18 12.02 4.34
CA ARG A 273 1.16 11.26 3.59
C ARG A 273 0.67 10.02 4.34
N PHE A 274 1.43 9.54 5.32
CA PHE A 274 1.08 8.35 6.11
C PHE A 274 -0.26 8.50 6.85
N ALA A 275 -1.01 7.41 6.91
CA ALA A 275 -2.18 7.32 7.77
C ALA A 275 -1.75 7.21 9.24
N LEU A 276 -2.01 8.24 10.04
CA LEU A 276 -1.66 8.26 11.47
C LEU A 276 -2.52 7.32 12.34
N ARG A 277 -3.66 6.88 11.80
CA ARG A 277 -4.58 5.91 12.42
C ARG A 277 -4.89 4.81 11.40
N PRO A 278 -4.00 3.83 11.20
CA PRO A 278 -4.12 2.85 10.12
C PRO A 278 -5.44 2.06 10.11
N ALA A 279 -6.03 1.79 11.27
CA ALA A 279 -7.31 1.07 11.37
C ALA A 279 -8.53 1.94 10.99
N ALA A 280 -8.46 3.25 11.20
CA ALA A 280 -9.59 4.17 11.04
C ALA A 280 -10.16 4.11 9.62
N LEU A 281 -11.49 4.13 9.49
CA LEU A 281 -12.18 4.06 8.20
C LEU A 281 -13.07 5.29 7.98
N ASP A 282 -12.72 6.10 6.99
CA ASP A 282 -13.60 7.16 6.47
C ASP A 282 -14.66 6.54 5.54
N LYS A 283 -15.76 6.04 6.13
CA LYS A 283 -16.86 5.43 5.36
C LYS A 283 -17.45 6.37 4.31
N ALA A 284 -17.54 7.68 4.61
CA ALA A 284 -18.10 8.66 3.68
C ALA A 284 -17.23 8.84 2.43
N ARG A 285 -15.90 8.84 2.59
CA ARG A 285 -14.95 8.79 1.46
C ARG A 285 -15.15 7.54 0.61
N TYR A 286 -15.32 6.38 1.23
CA TYR A 286 -15.52 5.13 0.50
C TYR A 286 -16.84 5.16 -0.30
N VAL A 287 -17.94 5.60 0.29
CA VAL A 287 -19.22 5.80 -0.44
C VAL A 287 -19.06 6.78 -1.60
N ARG A 288 -18.41 7.93 -1.36
CA ARG A 288 -18.20 8.96 -2.40
C ARG A 288 -17.38 8.41 -3.56
N PHE A 289 -16.30 7.68 -3.28
CA PHE A 289 -15.43 7.13 -4.30
C PHE A 289 -16.12 6.00 -5.09
N GLY A 290 -16.86 5.10 -4.43
CA GLY A 290 -17.66 4.08 -5.12
C GLY A 290 -18.71 4.70 -6.08
N LYS A 291 -19.41 5.75 -5.64
CA LYS A 291 -20.35 6.49 -6.50
C LYS A 291 -19.66 7.13 -7.70
N PHE A 292 -18.46 7.68 -7.50
CA PHE A 292 -17.65 8.22 -8.58
C PHE A 292 -17.30 7.14 -9.61
N LEU A 293 -16.76 6.00 -9.19
CA LEU A 293 -16.43 4.90 -10.09
C LEU A 293 -17.65 4.39 -10.86
N LYS A 294 -18.81 4.26 -10.19
CA LYS A 294 -20.06 3.88 -10.86
C LYS A 294 -20.49 4.91 -11.91
N LYS A 295 -20.40 6.21 -11.60
CA LYS A 295 -20.71 7.29 -12.56
C LYS A 295 -19.79 7.24 -13.79
N GLN A 296 -18.54 6.86 -13.60
CA GLN A 296 -17.58 6.67 -14.70
C GLN A 296 -17.78 5.35 -15.46
N GLY A 297 -18.73 4.49 -15.05
CA GLY A 297 -18.98 3.19 -15.67
C GLY A 297 -17.85 2.19 -15.47
N LEU A 298 -17.10 2.31 -14.36
CA LEU A 298 -15.95 1.44 -14.04
C LEU A 298 -16.34 0.28 -13.11
N ILE A 299 -17.47 0.42 -12.41
CA ILE A 299 -18.09 -0.62 -11.61
C ILE A 299 -19.59 -0.62 -11.90
N GLU A 300 -20.23 -1.79 -11.84
CA GLU A 300 -21.66 -1.93 -12.11
C GLU A 300 -22.50 -1.42 -10.93
N MET A 301 -22.03 -1.68 -9.71
CA MET A 301 -22.74 -1.33 -8.49
C MET A 301 -21.82 -0.79 -7.39
N VAL A 302 -22.39 0.09 -6.58
CA VAL A 302 -21.77 0.53 -5.32
C VAL A 302 -22.24 -0.43 -4.24
N LEU A 303 -21.33 -1.28 -3.77
CA LEU A 303 -21.60 -2.19 -2.67
C LEU A 303 -21.70 -1.43 -1.34
N PRO A 304 -22.39 -1.98 -0.32
CA PRO A 304 -22.27 -1.51 1.05
C PRO A 304 -20.80 -1.46 1.51
N VAL A 305 -20.39 -0.44 2.26
CA VAL A 305 -18.97 -0.25 2.61
C VAL A 305 -18.44 -1.44 3.39
N GLU A 306 -19.23 -1.93 4.33
CA GLU A 306 -18.95 -3.12 5.16
C GLU A 306 -18.66 -4.39 4.36
N ASP A 307 -19.06 -4.45 3.09
CA ASP A 307 -18.78 -5.61 2.25
C ASP A 307 -17.34 -5.66 1.75
N TYR A 308 -16.63 -4.53 1.74
CA TYR A 308 -15.28 -4.42 1.16
C TYR A 308 -14.31 -3.55 1.97
N ALA A 309 -14.75 -2.86 3.01
CA ALA A 309 -13.88 -2.12 3.93
C ALA A 309 -14.44 -2.16 5.35
N ILE A 310 -13.59 -2.49 6.31
CA ILE A 310 -13.95 -2.55 7.72
C ILE A 310 -12.97 -1.74 8.57
N GLU A 311 -13.50 -1.20 9.67
CA GLU A 311 -12.71 -0.74 10.81
C GLU A 311 -12.67 -1.90 11.79
N LEU A 312 -11.49 -2.52 11.98
CA LEU A 312 -11.37 -3.59 12.96
C LEU A 312 -11.59 -2.99 14.35
N PRO A 313 -12.53 -3.53 15.15
CA PRO A 313 -12.83 -2.96 16.47
C PRO A 313 -11.59 -2.97 17.36
N HIS A 314 -11.49 -2.00 18.28
CA HIS A 314 -10.45 -1.96 19.31
C HIS A 314 -10.66 -3.04 20.38
#